data_AF-A0A6L3ETG7-F1
#
_entry.id   AF-A0A6L3ETG7-F1
#
_cell.length_a   1.000
_cell.length_b   1.000
_cell.length_c   1.000
_cell.angle_alpha   90.00
_cell.angle_beta   90.00
_cell.angle_gamma   90.00
#
_symmetry.space_group_name_H-M   'P 1'
#
loop_
_entity.id
_entity.type
_entity.pdbx_description
1 polymer ?
#
loop_
_entity_poly.entity_id
_entity_poly.type
_entity_poly.pdbx_seq_one_letter_code
_entity_poly.pdbx_strand_id
1 'polypeptide(L)'
;MVSPAVNRLELGEHTGTHVDAISHMACQYRGQSIDTMPLSMFYIEGLCLDLSDKGLRELIEINDLKRALSGANLSIKSGDTVLLYTDHYRRVYKTNNWDNGPAVSANAARWLGQQRIAAFGVETMSPDVRQVSNKEVHHICGEMGFTHYANMDVGQS
;
A
#
# COMPACT_ATOMS: atom_id res chain seq x y z
N MET A 1 -22.96 36.72 -3.79
CA MET A 1 -23.31 36.19 -2.45
C MET A 1 -22.79 34.77 -2.38
N VAL A 2 -21.83 34.49 -1.50
CA VAL A 2 -21.41 33.10 -1.21
C VAL A 2 -22.33 32.61 -0.09
N SER A 3 -23.13 31.59 -0.36
CA SER A 3 -23.91 30.92 0.70
C SER A 3 -22.91 30.16 1.57
N PRO A 4 -22.92 30.29 2.91
CA PRO A 4 -22.18 29.35 3.74
C PRO A 4 -22.77 27.97 3.53
N ALA A 5 -22.05 27.10 2.80
CA ALA A 5 -22.43 25.72 2.60
C ALA A 5 -21.81 24.88 3.72
N VAL A 6 -22.62 24.11 4.43
CA VAL A 6 -22.19 23.12 5.42
C VAL A 6 -22.58 21.75 4.89
N ASN A 7 -21.62 20.84 4.78
CA ASN A 7 -21.83 19.48 4.29
C ASN A 7 -21.50 18.47 5.41
N ARG A 8 -22.21 17.33 5.44
CA ARG A 8 -21.90 16.18 6.30
C ARG A 8 -21.34 15.06 5.43
N LEU A 9 -20.25 14.44 5.88
CA LEU A 9 -19.69 13.23 5.28
C LEU A 9 -19.78 12.09 6.29
N GLU A 10 -20.07 10.90 5.80
CA GLU A 10 -20.07 9.65 6.55
C GLU A 10 -19.35 8.61 5.70
N LEU A 11 -18.26 8.05 6.22
CA LEU A 11 -17.36 7.15 5.50
C LEU A 11 -16.86 6.08 6.47
N GLY A 12 -16.60 4.88 5.96
CA GLY A 12 -15.82 3.89 6.71
C GLY A 12 -14.33 4.23 6.68
N GLU A 13 -13.56 3.74 7.65
CA GLU A 13 -12.11 4.01 7.73
C GLU A 13 -11.33 3.54 6.49
N HIS A 14 -11.82 2.49 5.82
CA HIS A 14 -11.24 1.92 4.60
C HIS A 14 -11.99 2.40 3.34
N THR A 15 -12.13 3.72 3.17
CA THR A 15 -12.84 4.33 2.03
C THR A 15 -11.90 5.20 1.21
N GLY A 16 -11.82 4.96 -0.11
CA GLY A 16 -10.91 5.70 -0.99
C GLY A 16 -9.45 5.46 -0.61
N THR A 17 -8.59 6.46 -0.81
CA THR A 17 -7.20 6.41 -0.34
C THR A 17 -7.15 6.41 1.17
N HIS A 18 -6.57 5.36 1.77
CA HIS A 18 -6.53 5.18 3.21
C HIS A 18 -5.25 4.45 3.65
N VAL A 19 -5.07 4.35 4.96
CA VAL A 19 -4.00 3.59 5.61
C VAL A 19 -4.60 2.61 6.59
N ASP A 20 -4.04 1.40 6.64
CA ASP A 20 -4.51 0.36 7.54
C ASP A 20 -3.70 0.36 8.84
N ALA A 21 -4.34 0.73 9.96
CA ALA A 21 -3.68 0.68 11.27
C ALA A 21 -3.17 -0.74 11.59
N ILE A 22 -2.12 -0.88 12.40
CA ILE A 22 -1.59 -2.20 12.77
C ILE A 22 -2.65 -3.07 13.48
N SER A 23 -3.59 -2.45 14.20
CA SER A 23 -4.77 -3.12 14.78
C SER A 23 -5.67 -3.80 13.76
N HIS A 24 -5.66 -3.38 12.49
CA HIS A 24 -6.39 -4.01 11.39
C HIS A 24 -5.82 -5.39 11.02
N MET A 25 -4.52 -5.62 11.26
CA MET A 25 -3.80 -6.79 10.73
C MET A 25 -4.18 -8.11 11.40
N ALA A 26 -4.47 -8.09 12.70
CA ALA A 26 -4.93 -9.25 13.47
C ALA A 26 -5.41 -8.85 14.88
N CYS A 27 -6.22 -9.70 15.52
CA CYS A 27 -6.79 -9.48 16.85
C CYS A 27 -5.72 -9.19 17.93
N GLN A 28 -4.56 -9.85 17.85
CA GLN A 28 -3.45 -9.64 18.81
C GLN A 28 -2.86 -8.22 18.76
N TYR A 29 -3.12 -7.46 17.70
CA TYR A 29 -2.65 -6.08 17.54
C TYR A 29 -3.69 -5.02 17.89
N ARG A 30 -4.84 -5.40 18.46
CA ARG A 30 -5.97 -4.49 18.73
C ARG A 30 -5.61 -3.17 19.43
N GLY A 31 -4.56 -3.14 20.25
CA GLY A 31 -4.10 -1.94 20.95
C GLY A 31 -3.26 -0.96 20.12
N GLN A 32 -2.97 -1.28 18.86
CA GLN A 32 -2.16 -0.47 17.95
C GLN A 32 -3.04 0.23 16.89
N SER A 33 -4.03 0.98 17.35
CA SER A 33 -4.93 1.78 16.52
C SER A 33 -4.21 3.00 15.93
N ILE A 34 -4.80 3.62 14.91
CA ILE A 34 -4.15 4.68 14.12
C ILE A 34 -3.66 5.87 14.98
N ASP A 35 -4.40 6.21 16.03
CA ASP A 35 -4.09 7.29 16.98
C ASP A 35 -2.93 6.97 17.93
N THR A 36 -2.52 5.70 18.02
CA THR A 36 -1.40 5.23 18.85
C THR A 36 -0.12 5.00 18.05
N MET A 37 -0.23 4.93 16.72
CA MET A 37 0.93 4.74 15.86
C MET A 37 1.80 6.00 15.82
N PRO A 38 3.14 5.88 15.84
CA PRO A 38 4.01 7.05 15.87
C PRO A 38 3.93 7.83 14.56
N LEU A 39 3.83 9.16 14.66
CA LEU A 39 3.77 10.05 13.49
C LEU A 39 4.97 9.89 12.55
N SER A 40 6.11 9.44 13.07
CA SER A 40 7.31 9.11 12.29
C SER A 40 7.13 7.94 11.33
N MET A 41 6.02 7.20 11.35
CA MET A 41 5.67 6.24 10.29
C MET A 41 5.03 6.91 9.07
N PHE A 42 4.52 8.14 9.23
CA PHE A 42 3.66 8.80 8.24
C PHE A 42 4.26 10.10 7.69
N TYR A 43 5.31 10.64 8.34
CA TYR A 43 6.03 11.83 7.87
C TYR A 43 7.52 11.49 7.65
N ILE A 44 7.81 11.02 6.44
CA ILE A 44 9.09 10.41 6.07
C ILE A 44 9.37 10.53 4.56
N GLU A 45 10.60 10.19 4.14
CA GLU A 45 10.94 10.07 2.72
C GLU A 45 10.21 8.86 2.09
N GLY A 46 9.74 9.04 0.85
CA GLY A 46 9.11 7.99 0.06
C GLY A 46 9.86 7.73 -1.23
N LEU A 47 9.88 6.48 -1.68
CA LEU A 47 10.35 6.09 -3.01
C LEU A 47 9.16 5.64 -3.85
N CYS A 48 9.16 5.98 -5.12
CA CYS A 48 8.21 5.44 -6.08
C CYS A 48 8.92 4.43 -6.98
N LEU A 49 8.41 3.21 -7.03
CA LEU A 49 8.92 2.14 -7.88
C LEU A 49 7.96 1.93 -9.05
N ASP A 50 8.47 2.12 -10.27
CA ASP A 50 7.71 1.85 -11.49
C ASP A 50 7.59 0.35 -11.73
N LEU A 51 6.35 -0.13 -11.63
CA LEU A 51 5.88 -1.48 -11.86
C LEU A 51 4.69 -1.46 -12.83
N SER A 52 4.62 -0.45 -13.72
CA SER A 52 3.53 -0.28 -14.69
C SER A 52 3.43 -1.42 -15.71
N ASP A 53 4.48 -2.23 -15.82
CA ASP A 53 4.50 -3.45 -16.62
C ASP A 53 3.64 -4.57 -16.03
N LYS A 54 3.27 -4.50 -14.74
CA LYS A 54 2.46 -5.53 -14.09
C LYS A 54 1.02 -5.56 -14.62
N GLY A 55 0.54 -6.77 -14.86
CA GLY A 55 -0.80 -7.05 -15.33
C GLY A 55 -1.84 -7.24 -14.23
N LEU A 56 -3.07 -7.50 -14.65
CA LEU A 56 -4.16 -7.83 -13.73
C LEU A 56 -3.84 -9.12 -12.95
N ARG A 57 -4.04 -9.07 -11.62
CA ARG A 57 -3.84 -10.16 -10.66
C ARG A 57 -2.41 -10.71 -10.62
N GLU A 58 -1.46 -9.99 -11.20
CA GLU A 58 -0.05 -10.38 -11.17
C GLU A 58 0.56 -10.08 -9.79
N LEU A 59 1.35 -11.01 -9.28
CA LEU A 59 2.08 -10.81 -8.03
C LEU A 59 3.34 -9.98 -8.27
N ILE A 60 3.54 -8.95 -7.45
CA ILE A 60 4.76 -8.17 -7.34
C ILE A 60 5.72 -8.99 -6.46
N GLU A 61 6.81 -9.46 -7.06
CA GLU A 61 7.81 -10.29 -6.41
C GLU A 61 9.06 -9.50 -6.03
N ILE A 62 9.93 -10.09 -5.20
CA ILE A 62 11.19 -9.48 -4.77
C ILE A 62 12.04 -9.01 -5.97
N ASN A 63 12.06 -9.79 -7.05
CA ASN A 63 12.83 -9.46 -8.25
C ASN A 63 12.29 -8.22 -8.98
N ASP A 64 10.97 -8.00 -8.96
CA ASP A 64 10.36 -6.80 -9.54
C ASP A 64 10.79 -5.56 -8.78
N LEU A 65 10.73 -5.61 -7.44
CA LEU A 65 11.16 -4.52 -6.57
C LEU A 65 12.64 -4.19 -6.76
N LYS A 66 13.52 -5.22 -6.79
CA LYS A 66 14.95 -5.05 -7.03
C LYS A 66 15.25 -4.48 -8.42
N ARG A 67 14.52 -4.93 -9.45
CA ARG A 67 14.64 -4.41 -10.82
C ARG A 67 14.26 -2.93 -10.86
N ALA A 68 13.13 -2.55 -10.27
CA ALA A 68 12.67 -1.16 -10.24
C ALA A 68 13.66 -0.25 -9.48
N LEU A 69 14.14 -0.69 -8.31
CA LEU A 69 15.17 0.03 -7.54
C LEU A 69 16.46 0.24 -8.37
N SER A 70 16.96 -0.83 -8.99
CA SER A 70 18.18 -0.74 -9.82
C SER A 70 17.98 0.14 -11.05
N GLY A 71 16.82 0.06 -11.72
CA GLY A 71 16.50 0.85 -12.90
C GLY A 71 16.41 2.35 -12.60
N ALA A 72 15.94 2.71 -11.41
CA ALA A 72 15.85 4.10 -10.94
C ALA A 72 17.10 4.57 -10.18
N ASN A 73 18.12 3.72 -10.00
CA ASN A 73 19.28 4.00 -9.14
C ASN A 73 18.88 4.44 -7.72
N LEU A 74 17.88 3.76 -7.15
CA LEU A 74 17.33 4.01 -5.82
C LEU A 74 17.73 2.90 -4.85
N SER A 75 17.76 3.24 -3.56
CA SER A 75 17.99 2.29 -2.47
C SER A 75 17.04 2.59 -1.32
N ILE A 76 16.40 1.55 -0.79
CA ILE A 76 15.55 1.67 0.40
C ILE A 76 16.42 1.92 1.63
N LYS A 77 16.09 2.95 2.42
CA LYS A 77 16.61 3.18 3.76
C LYS A 77 15.58 2.73 4.80
N SER A 78 16.07 2.43 6.00
CA SER A 78 15.20 2.13 7.14
C SER A 78 14.29 3.31 7.43
N GLY A 79 12.99 3.05 7.57
CA GLY A 79 11.96 4.06 7.83
C GLY A 79 11.28 4.61 6.57
N ASP A 80 11.75 4.28 5.37
CA ASP A 80 11.17 4.78 4.12
C ASP A 80 9.76 4.22 3.86
N THR A 81 8.97 4.93 3.05
CA THR A 81 7.74 4.40 2.44
C THR A 81 8.00 4.04 1.00
N VAL A 82 7.54 2.86 0.57
CA VAL A 82 7.71 2.39 -0.81
C VAL A 82 6.37 2.43 -1.54
N LEU A 83 6.20 3.36 -2.47
CA LEU A 83 5.02 3.48 -3.32
C LEU A 83 5.18 2.60 -4.56
N LEU A 84 4.19 1.78 -4.86
CA LEU A 84 4.19 0.82 -5.96
C LEU A 84 3.32 1.35 -7.10
N TYR A 85 3.94 2.05 -8.05
CA TYR A 85 3.25 2.57 -9.22
C TYR A 85 2.99 1.41 -10.20
N THR A 86 1.72 1.11 -10.46
CA THR A 86 1.34 0.00 -11.36
C THR A 86 0.48 0.46 -12.51
N ASP A 87 0.19 1.77 -12.62
CA ASP A 87 -0.70 2.34 -13.63
C ASP A 87 -2.10 1.69 -13.63
N HIS A 88 -2.48 1.03 -12.54
CA HIS A 88 -3.75 0.32 -12.39
C HIS A 88 -4.91 1.31 -12.38
N TYR A 89 -4.77 2.41 -11.62
CA TYR A 89 -5.79 3.45 -11.56
C TYR A 89 -6.12 4.01 -12.94
N ARG A 90 -5.12 4.48 -13.68
CA ARG A 90 -5.33 5.08 -15.01
C ARG A 90 -5.85 4.08 -16.03
N ARG A 91 -5.39 2.81 -15.98
CA ARG A 91 -5.79 1.78 -16.97
C ARG A 91 -7.21 1.27 -16.76
N VAL A 92 -7.67 1.12 -15.51
CA VAL A 92 -8.88 0.33 -15.24
C VAL A 92 -9.88 0.95 -14.25
N TYR A 93 -9.67 2.18 -13.78
CA TYR A 93 -10.66 2.87 -12.95
C TYR A 93 -12.04 2.93 -13.64
N LYS A 94 -13.10 2.67 -12.87
CA LYS A 94 -14.50 2.55 -13.34
C LYS A 94 -14.77 1.43 -14.35
N THR A 95 -13.88 0.45 -14.47
CA THR A 95 -14.12 -0.77 -15.27
C THR A 95 -14.35 -1.98 -14.37
N ASN A 96 -14.82 -3.09 -14.94
CA ASN A 96 -14.97 -4.37 -14.23
C ASN A 96 -13.63 -4.98 -13.78
N ASN A 97 -12.49 -4.42 -14.22
CA ASN A 97 -11.15 -4.86 -13.83
C ASN A 97 -10.58 -4.10 -12.63
N TRP A 98 -11.33 -3.15 -12.05
CA TRP A 98 -10.88 -2.37 -10.90
C TRP A 98 -10.40 -3.26 -9.72
N ASP A 99 -11.11 -4.35 -9.44
CA ASP A 99 -10.78 -5.27 -8.36
C ASP A 99 -9.70 -6.31 -8.71
N ASN A 100 -9.21 -6.30 -9.95
CA ASN A 100 -8.30 -7.31 -10.49
C ASN A 100 -6.86 -6.78 -10.64
N GLY A 101 -6.45 -5.78 -9.89
CA GLY A 101 -5.10 -5.22 -10.01
C GLY A 101 -3.99 -6.16 -9.55
N PRO A 102 -2.72 -5.79 -9.78
CA PRO A 102 -1.58 -6.49 -9.22
C PRO A 102 -1.55 -6.34 -7.70
N ALA A 103 -0.84 -7.24 -7.02
CA ALA A 103 -0.70 -7.18 -5.56
C ALA A 103 0.66 -7.70 -5.09
N VAL A 104 1.01 -7.41 -3.85
CA VAL A 104 2.31 -7.77 -3.28
C VAL A 104 2.30 -9.26 -2.91
N SER A 105 3.35 -10.01 -3.27
CA SER A 105 3.49 -11.39 -2.81
C SER A 105 3.89 -11.43 -1.32
N ALA A 106 3.59 -12.54 -0.63
CA ALA A 106 4.01 -12.71 0.77
C ALA A 106 5.54 -12.60 0.94
N ASN A 107 6.30 -13.15 -0.02
CA ASN A 107 7.76 -13.05 -0.03
C ASN A 107 8.23 -11.59 -0.21
N ALA A 108 7.60 -10.83 -1.10
CA ALA A 108 7.89 -9.42 -1.30
C ALA A 108 7.55 -8.59 -0.06
N ALA A 109 6.40 -8.81 0.58
CA ALA A 109 6.01 -8.15 1.81
C ALA A 109 7.02 -8.42 2.95
N ARG A 110 7.43 -9.68 3.13
CA ARG A 110 8.44 -10.04 4.15
C ARG A 110 9.80 -9.41 3.84
N TRP A 111 10.20 -9.39 2.57
CA TRP A 111 11.44 -8.74 2.15
C TRP A 111 11.43 -7.23 2.40
N LEU A 112 10.32 -6.55 2.12
CA LEU A 112 10.12 -5.14 2.43
C LEU A 112 10.24 -4.88 3.94
N GLY A 113 9.57 -5.70 4.76
CA GLY A 113 9.71 -5.63 6.23
C GLY A 113 11.15 -5.84 6.70
N GLN A 114 11.92 -6.72 6.04
CA GLN A 114 13.35 -6.91 6.34
C GLN A 114 14.21 -5.67 6.02
N GLN A 115 13.78 -4.85 5.06
CA GLN A 115 14.42 -3.54 4.79
C GLN A 115 14.05 -2.48 5.84
N ARG A 116 13.15 -2.80 6.79
CA ARG A 116 12.66 -1.90 7.85
C ARG A 116 11.96 -0.66 7.32
N ILE A 117 11.17 -0.80 6.26
CA ILE A 117 10.28 0.26 5.79
C ILE A 117 9.24 0.62 6.86
N ALA A 118 8.73 1.85 6.82
CA ALA A 118 7.59 2.24 7.65
C ALA A 118 6.27 1.78 7.03
N ALA A 119 6.17 1.87 5.70
CA ALA A 119 4.97 1.48 4.96
C ALA A 119 5.24 1.21 3.48
N PHE A 120 4.27 0.60 2.80
CA PHE A 120 4.22 0.60 1.33
C PHE A 120 2.83 1.06 0.84
N GLY A 121 2.75 1.55 -0.39
CA GLY A 121 1.49 2.02 -0.99
C GLY A 121 1.12 1.23 -2.23
N VAL A 122 -0.15 0.83 -2.34
CA VAL A 122 -0.72 0.19 -3.53
C VAL A 122 -1.85 1.01 -4.13
N GLU A 123 -2.03 0.91 -5.44
CA GLU A 123 -3.15 1.54 -6.15
C GLU A 123 -4.47 0.77 -6.01
N THR A 124 -4.40 -0.51 -5.63
CA THR A 124 -5.54 -1.41 -5.46
C THR A 124 -6.23 -1.23 -4.10
N MET A 125 -7.46 -1.72 -3.99
CA MET A 125 -8.25 -1.73 -2.73
C MET A 125 -7.60 -2.53 -1.59
N SER A 126 -6.68 -3.43 -1.93
CA SER A 126 -6.00 -4.29 -0.97
C SER A 126 -4.61 -4.63 -1.49
N PRO A 127 -3.59 -4.78 -0.61
CA PRO A 127 -2.25 -5.20 -1.01
C PRO A 127 -2.17 -6.70 -1.36
N ASP A 128 -3.24 -7.45 -1.14
CA ASP A 128 -3.36 -8.89 -1.39
C ASP A 128 -4.27 -9.19 -2.58
N VAL A 129 -4.04 -10.32 -3.25
CA VAL A 129 -5.00 -10.87 -4.21
C VAL A 129 -5.95 -11.83 -3.50
N ARG A 130 -7.27 -11.53 -3.55
CA ARG A 130 -8.31 -12.45 -3.08
C ARG A 130 -8.16 -13.83 -3.74
N GLN A 131 -8.28 -14.89 -2.95
CA GLN A 131 -8.12 -16.30 -3.34
C GLN A 131 -6.69 -16.74 -3.69
N VAL A 132 -5.70 -15.85 -3.68
CA VAL A 132 -4.29 -16.20 -3.93
C VAL A 132 -3.49 -16.08 -2.63
N SER A 133 -3.41 -14.87 -2.04
CA SER A 133 -2.65 -14.64 -0.78
C SER A 133 -3.54 -14.48 0.46
N ASN A 134 -4.86 -14.28 0.31
CA ASN A 134 -5.86 -14.38 1.39
C ASN A 134 -5.45 -13.77 2.76
N LYS A 135 -5.01 -12.50 2.77
CA LYS A 135 -4.57 -11.73 3.96
C LYS A 135 -3.17 -12.02 4.49
N GLU A 136 -2.39 -12.86 3.83
CA GLU A 136 -1.03 -13.16 4.26
C GLU A 136 -0.16 -11.88 4.33
N VAL A 137 -0.31 -10.94 3.40
CA VAL A 137 0.42 -9.66 3.46
C VAL A 137 0.02 -8.85 4.69
N HIS A 138 -1.27 -8.79 5.04
CA HIS A 138 -1.71 -8.11 6.28
C HIS A 138 -1.07 -8.74 7.52
N HIS A 139 -1.04 -10.07 7.61
CA HIS A 139 -0.43 -10.76 8.74
C HIS A 139 1.07 -10.49 8.86
N ILE A 140 1.78 -10.45 7.73
CA ILE A 140 3.21 -10.10 7.69
C ILE A 140 3.44 -8.64 8.12
N CYS A 141 2.60 -7.70 7.65
CA CYS A 141 2.65 -6.30 8.08
C CYS A 141 2.54 -6.19 9.61
N GLY A 142 1.55 -6.87 10.20
CA GLY A 142 1.38 -6.91 11.65
C GLY A 142 2.54 -7.60 12.38
N GLU A 143 3.03 -8.74 11.89
CA GLU A 143 4.16 -9.49 12.47
C GLU A 143 5.43 -8.64 12.54
N MET A 144 5.69 -7.86 11.49
CA MET A 144 6.94 -7.12 11.34
C MET A 144 6.83 -5.64 11.71
N GLY A 145 5.64 -5.15 12.07
CA GLY A 145 5.41 -3.82 12.61
C GLY A 145 5.47 -2.68 11.59
N PHE A 146 5.06 -2.93 10.34
CA PHE A 146 4.93 -1.90 9.30
C PHE A 146 3.51 -1.91 8.71
N THR A 147 3.10 -0.82 8.07
CA THR A 147 1.71 -0.64 7.56
C THR A 147 1.68 -0.54 6.03
N HIS A 148 0.49 -0.34 5.45
CA HIS A 148 0.32 -0.04 4.04
C HIS A 148 -0.83 0.93 3.77
N TYR A 149 -0.72 1.63 2.65
CA TYR A 149 -1.75 2.47 2.08
C TYR A 149 -2.42 1.76 0.91
N ALA A 150 -3.73 1.92 0.77
CA ALA A 150 -4.52 1.32 -0.31
C ALA A 150 -5.33 2.37 -1.07
N ASN A 151 -5.75 2.04 -2.30
CA ASN A 151 -6.39 2.93 -3.26
C ASN A 151 -5.63 4.25 -3.49
N MET A 152 -4.30 4.19 -3.58
CA MET A 152 -3.52 5.37 -3.93
C MET A 152 -3.65 5.72 -5.42
N ASP A 153 -3.61 7.00 -5.74
CA ASP A 153 -3.18 7.46 -7.06
C ASP A 153 -1.70 7.85 -6.92
N VAL A 154 -0.82 6.92 -7.24
CA VAL A 154 0.63 7.09 -7.02
C VAL A 154 1.23 8.08 -8.04
N GLY A 155 0.58 8.30 -9.19
CA GLY A 155 1.06 9.16 -10.27
C GLY A 155 2.39 8.70 -10.88
N GLN A 156 2.75 9.27 -12.04
CA GLN A 156 4.11 9.19 -12.54
C GLN A 156 4.90 10.38 -11.98
N SER A 157 6.02 10.10 -11.30
CA SER A 157 7.02 11.09 -10.88
C SER A 157 7.98 11.43 -12.01
#